data_AF-S8DXE6-F1
#
_entry.id   AF-S8DXE6-F1
#
_cell.length_a   1.000
_cell.length_b   1.000
_cell.length_c   1.000
_cell.angle_alpha   90.00
_cell.angle_beta   90.00
_cell.angle_gamma   90.00
#
_symmetry.space_group_name_H-M   'P 1'
#
loop_
_entity.id
_entity.type
_entity.pdbx_description
1 polymer ?
#
loop_
_entity_poly.entity_id
_entity_poly.type
_entity_poly.pdbx_seq_one_letter_code
_entity_poly.pdbx_strand_id
1 'polypeptide(L)'
;MYVKSNHKTIDFLTLWFKAHHRFPGKRLQQVLAVTKFHPTVDRVGLRMRFLDTVNFGGLCEPQNDIDLIVTMHTQCCTGMAAKINDMNVAIDDWKRYRNNGANKKWSMGKRKCGRKKEEEQLPYRQIHR
;
A
#
# COMPACT_ATOMS: atom_id res chain seq x y z
N MET A 1 5.90 -3.24 -2.46
CA MET A 1 6.40 -2.77 -3.77
C MET A 1 7.77 -3.39 -3.99
N TYR A 2 8.01 -3.97 -5.16
CA TYR A 2 9.33 -4.45 -5.57
C TYR A 2 9.87 -3.56 -6.69
N VAL A 3 11.10 -3.05 -6.55
CA VAL A 3 11.78 -2.23 -7.55
C VAL A 3 13.25 -2.65 -7.61
N LYS A 4 13.74 -2.98 -8.80
CA LYS A 4 15.16 -3.25 -9.04
C LYS A 4 15.84 -1.95 -9.45
N SER A 5 16.93 -1.58 -8.78
CA SER A 5 17.69 -0.37 -9.09
C SER A 5 18.22 -0.38 -10.53
N ASN A 6 17.91 0.67 -11.27
CA ASN A 6 18.43 1.00 -12.60
C ASN A 6 18.06 2.46 -12.92
N HIS A 7 18.66 3.04 -13.97
CA HIS A 7 18.42 4.44 -14.37
C HIS A 7 16.95 4.80 -14.53
N LYS A 8 16.14 3.93 -15.17
CA LYS A 8 14.69 4.18 -15.38
C LYS A 8 13.94 4.27 -14.06
N THR A 9 14.25 3.37 -13.12
CA THR A 9 13.60 3.36 -11.80
C THR A 9 14.06 4.52 -10.92
N ILE A 10 15.33 4.94 -11.02
CA ILE A 10 15.86 6.10 -10.30
C ILE A 10 15.11 7.36 -10.76
N ASP A 11 15.02 7.58 -12.08
CA ASP A 11 14.32 8.74 -12.66
C ASP A 11 12.86 8.82 -12.19
N PHE A 12 12.14 7.69 -12.24
CA PHE A 12 10.75 7.64 -11.80
C PHE A 12 10.61 7.87 -10.28
N LEU A 13 11.46 7.27 -9.45
CA LEU A 13 11.42 7.46 -8.00
C LEU A 13 11.74 8.90 -7.62
N THR A 14 12.69 9.55 -8.30
CA THR A 14 12.99 10.98 -8.12
C THR A 14 11.79 11.85 -8.50
N LEU A 15 11.13 11.56 -9.63
CA LEU A 15 9.90 12.26 -10.02
C LEU A 15 8.80 12.09 -8.96
N TRP A 16 8.55 10.86 -8.52
CA TRP A 16 7.51 10.56 -7.54
C TRP A 16 7.77 11.22 -6.19
N PHE A 17 9.03 11.24 -5.74
CA PHE A 17 9.44 11.97 -4.53
C PHE A 17 9.19 13.48 -4.65
N LYS A 18 9.57 14.10 -5.79
CA LYS A 18 9.29 15.52 -6.06
C LYS A 18 7.80 15.81 -6.12
N ALA A 19 7.02 14.95 -6.77
CA ALA A 19 5.57 15.07 -6.85
C ALA A 19 4.94 15.05 -5.45
N HIS A 20 5.42 14.18 -4.54
CA HIS A 20 4.90 14.10 -3.17
C HIS A 20 5.02 15.43 -2.41
N HIS A 21 6.09 16.20 -2.62
CA HIS A 21 6.26 17.52 -1.98
C HIS A 21 5.22 18.55 -2.45
N ARG A 22 4.62 18.34 -3.63
CA ARG A 22 3.57 19.20 -4.19
C ARG A 22 2.17 18.84 -3.70
N PHE A 23 2.02 17.70 -3.01
CA PHE A 23 0.76 17.24 -2.45
C PHE A 23 0.84 17.09 -0.92
N PRO A 24 0.99 18.20 -0.17
CA PRO A 24 1.10 18.14 1.29
C PRO A 24 -0.14 17.46 1.91
N GLY A 25 0.11 16.56 2.86
CA GLY A 25 -0.95 15.84 3.57
C GLY A 25 -1.60 14.68 2.80
N LYS A 26 -1.11 14.34 1.60
CA LYS A 26 -1.54 13.17 0.83
C LYS A 26 -0.58 12.00 1.06
N ARG A 27 -1.11 10.77 0.99
CA ARG A 27 -0.31 9.55 1.19
C ARG A 27 0.50 9.23 -0.07
N LEU A 28 1.67 8.60 0.09
CA LEU A 28 2.52 8.19 -1.02
C LEU A 28 1.77 7.39 -2.10
N GLN A 29 0.89 6.47 -1.70
CA GLN A 29 0.07 5.67 -2.62
C GLN A 29 -0.89 6.53 -3.47
N GLN A 30 -1.47 7.59 -2.89
CA GLN A 30 -2.35 8.52 -3.62
C GLN A 30 -1.55 9.32 -4.65
N VAL A 31 -0.36 9.80 -4.27
CA VAL A 31 0.54 10.51 -5.19
C VAL A 31 1.05 9.59 -6.30
N LEU A 32 1.30 8.32 -6.00
CA LEU A 32 1.69 7.32 -7.00
C LEU A 32 0.59 7.11 -8.04
N ALA A 33 -0.68 7.08 -7.59
CA ALA A 33 -1.83 6.86 -8.45
C ALA A 33 -1.96 7.90 -9.57
N VAL A 34 -1.50 9.13 -9.34
CA VAL A 34 -1.44 10.18 -10.38
C VAL A 34 -0.09 10.25 -11.08
N THR A 35 1.02 10.02 -10.37
CA THR A 35 2.37 10.08 -10.95
C THR A 35 2.64 8.96 -11.96
N LYS A 36 1.97 7.82 -11.81
CA LYS A 36 2.12 6.68 -12.73
C LYS A 36 1.72 6.96 -14.18
N PHE A 37 0.95 8.02 -14.42
CA PHE A 37 0.53 8.46 -15.75
C PHE A 37 1.40 9.60 -16.31
N HIS A 38 2.44 10.03 -15.59
CA HIS A 38 3.30 11.11 -16.04
C HIS A 38 4.05 10.73 -17.33
N PRO A 39 4.25 11.63 -18.31
CA PRO A 39 4.84 11.27 -19.61
C PRO A 39 6.28 10.76 -19.49
N THR A 40 6.96 11.10 -18.38
CA THR A 40 8.27 10.53 -18.04
C THR A 40 8.22 9.00 -17.99
N VAL A 41 7.14 8.38 -17.49
CA VAL A 41 6.99 6.92 -17.37
C VAL A 41 7.16 6.26 -18.74
N ASP A 42 6.44 6.78 -19.74
CA ASP A 42 6.52 6.31 -21.12
C ASP A 42 7.88 6.64 -21.75
N ARG A 43 8.39 7.85 -21.51
CA ARG A 43 9.69 8.32 -22.03
C ARG A 43 10.86 7.46 -21.56
N VAL A 44 10.88 7.03 -20.31
CA VAL A 44 11.92 6.12 -19.79
C VAL A 44 11.63 4.65 -20.12
N GLY A 45 10.47 4.35 -20.70
CA GLY A 45 10.04 2.99 -21.00
C GLY A 45 9.89 2.13 -19.74
N LEU A 46 9.34 2.71 -18.67
CA LEU A 46 9.10 2.00 -17.41
C LEU A 46 7.77 1.25 -17.50
N ARG A 47 7.80 -0.06 -17.24
CA ARG A 47 6.58 -0.89 -17.17
C ARG A 47 6.20 -1.10 -15.71
N MET A 48 5.00 -0.69 -15.34
CA MET A 48 4.44 -0.97 -14.02
C MET A 48 3.47 -2.13 -14.12
N ARG A 49 3.60 -3.08 -13.20
CA ARG A 49 2.65 -4.19 -13.03
C ARG A 49 2.00 -4.04 -11.67
N PHE A 50 0.68 -3.98 -11.66
CA PHE A 50 -0.10 -4.13 -10.44
C PHE A 50 -0.24 -5.62 -10.16
N LEU A 51 0.06 -6.01 -8.93
CA LEU A 51 -0.14 -7.38 -8.49
C LEU A 51 -1.60 -7.53 -8.07
N ASP A 52 -2.17 -8.71 -8.34
CA ASP A 52 -3.53 -9.04 -7.93
C ASP A 52 -3.61 -9.01 -6.39
N THR A 53 -4.61 -8.30 -5.87
CA THR A 53 -4.87 -8.17 -4.44
C THR A 53 -5.31 -9.47 -3.78
N VAL A 54 -5.64 -10.52 -4.54
CA VAL A 54 -6.00 -11.84 -3.97
C VAL A 54 -4.93 -12.37 -3.01
N ASN A 55 -3.65 -12.17 -3.33
CA ASN A 55 -2.53 -12.67 -2.52
C ASN A 55 -1.96 -11.63 -1.52
N PHE A 56 -2.56 -10.43 -1.48
CA PHE A 56 -2.09 -9.31 -0.67
C PHE A 56 -3.20 -8.86 0.29
N GLY A 57 -2.97 -9.04 1.59
CA GLY A 57 -3.85 -8.51 2.62
C GLY A 57 -3.33 -7.18 3.16
N GLY A 58 -4.22 -6.34 3.69
CA GLY A 58 -3.85 -5.21 4.52
C GLY A 58 -4.60 -5.23 5.84
N LEU A 59 -4.02 -4.68 6.91
CA LEU A 59 -4.70 -4.69 8.22
C LEU A 59 -6.00 -3.87 8.24
N CYS A 60 -6.12 -2.86 7.37
CA CYS A 60 -7.35 -2.06 7.22
C CYS A 60 -8.25 -2.55 6.09
N GLU A 61 -7.73 -3.42 5.23
CA GLU A 61 -8.43 -4.06 4.12
C GLU A 61 -8.04 -5.55 4.11
N PRO A 62 -8.39 -6.29 5.18
CA PRO A 62 -7.98 -7.68 5.28
C PRO A 62 -8.73 -8.46 4.21
N GLN A 63 -7.99 -9.08 3.30
CA GLN A 63 -8.55 -10.16 2.50
C GLN A 63 -8.99 -11.26 3.47
N ASN A 64 -10.21 -11.80 3.29
CA ASN A 64 -10.85 -12.59 4.34
C ASN A 64 -10.31 -14.01 4.45
N ASP A 65 -9.54 -14.49 3.48
CA ASP A 65 -9.03 -15.86 3.43
C ASP A 65 -7.53 -15.89 3.70
N ILE A 66 -7.14 -16.44 4.86
CA ILE A 66 -5.75 -16.61 5.26
C ILE A 66 -5.01 -17.57 4.31
N ASP A 67 -5.71 -18.50 3.63
CA ASP A 67 -5.09 -19.45 2.68
C ASP A 67 -4.47 -18.76 1.45
N LEU A 68 -5.01 -17.59 1.07
CA LEU A 68 -4.64 -16.89 -0.16
C LEU A 68 -3.52 -15.87 0.08
N ILE A 69 -3.38 -15.36 1.29
CA ILE A 69 -2.50 -14.22 1.57
C ILE A 69 -1.06 -14.67 1.75
N VAL A 70 -0.17 -14.10 0.93
CA VAL A 70 1.29 -14.31 1.02
C VAL A 70 2.00 -13.08 1.58
N THR A 71 1.40 -11.89 1.45
CA THR A 71 1.98 -10.62 1.92
C THR A 71 0.94 -9.79 2.68
N MET A 72 1.30 -9.30 3.87
CA MET A 72 0.44 -8.46 4.71
C MET A 72 0.99 -7.02 4.81
N HIS A 73 0.14 -6.03 4.51
CA HIS A 73 0.46 -4.61 4.62
C HIS A 73 0.01 -4.02 5.97
N THR A 74 0.95 -3.43 6.72
CA THR A 74 0.73 -2.96 8.10
C THR A 74 0.70 -1.44 8.24
N GLN A 75 0.85 -0.70 7.13
CA GLN A 75 1.06 0.76 7.15
C GLN A 75 -0.22 1.59 7.26
N CYS A 76 -1.40 0.98 7.21
CA CYS A 76 -2.65 1.70 7.07
C CYS A 76 -3.07 2.47 8.35
N CYS A 77 -2.57 2.06 9.52
CA CYS A 77 -2.85 2.71 10.80
C CYS A 77 -1.80 3.76 11.18
N THR A 78 -2.27 4.88 11.73
CA THR A 78 -1.42 5.97 12.24
C THR A 78 -1.00 5.71 13.67
N GLY A 79 0.28 5.95 13.98
CA GLY A 79 0.85 5.75 15.33
C GLY A 79 1.57 4.41 15.49
N MET A 80 2.73 4.43 16.16
CA MET A 80 3.59 3.26 16.32
C MET A 80 2.92 2.15 17.17
N ALA A 81 2.33 2.52 18.30
CA ALA A 81 1.67 1.56 19.19
C ALA A 81 0.53 0.80 18.49
N ALA A 82 -0.28 1.52 17.70
CA ALA A 82 -1.36 0.92 16.92
C ALA A 82 -0.82 -0.12 15.93
N LYS A 83 0.27 0.19 15.22
CA LYS A 83 0.95 -0.70 14.27
C LYS A 83 1.52 -1.95 14.95
N ILE A 84 2.17 -1.81 16.10
CA ILE A 84 2.73 -2.94 16.85
C ILE A 84 1.60 -3.88 17.29
N ASN A 85 0.53 -3.34 17.88
CA ASN A 85 -0.61 -4.14 18.31
C ASN A 85 -1.24 -4.91 17.15
N ASP A 86 -1.42 -4.24 16.03
CA ASP A 86 -1.91 -4.79 14.77
C ASP A 86 -1.07 -5.97 14.25
N MET A 87 0.25 -5.81 14.29
CA MET A 87 1.18 -6.87 13.90
C MET A 87 1.11 -8.06 14.84
N ASN A 88 0.99 -7.83 16.15
CA ASN A 88 0.84 -8.91 17.13
C ASN A 88 -0.42 -9.74 16.86
N VAL A 89 -1.57 -9.08 16.62
CA VAL A 89 -2.82 -9.79 16.30
C VAL A 89 -2.68 -10.59 15.00
N ALA A 90 -2.09 -10.02 13.96
CA ALA A 90 -1.84 -10.73 12.70
C ALA A 90 -0.95 -11.98 12.90
N ILE A 91 0.10 -11.86 13.71
CA ILE A 91 1.00 -12.97 14.03
C ILE A 91 0.26 -14.06 14.82
N ASP A 92 -0.58 -13.68 15.78
CA ASP A 92 -1.33 -14.64 16.60
C ASP A 92 -2.39 -15.40 15.79
N ASP A 93 -3.11 -14.71 14.91
CA ASP A 93 -4.04 -15.34 13.98
C ASP A 93 -3.31 -16.31 13.03
N TRP A 94 -2.15 -15.91 12.52
CA TRP A 94 -1.33 -16.79 11.68
C TRP A 94 -0.87 -18.05 12.42
N LYS A 95 -0.42 -17.93 13.68
CA LYS A 95 -0.04 -19.08 14.52
C LYS A 95 -1.23 -20.01 14.78
N ARG A 96 -2.40 -19.46 15.09
CA ARG A 96 -3.64 -20.24 15.31
C ARG A 96 -4.04 -21.01 14.06
N TYR A 97 -4.04 -20.32 12.92
CA TYR A 97 -4.30 -20.93 11.61
C TYR A 97 -3.32 -22.08 11.32
N ARG A 98 -2.02 -21.85 11.52
CA ARG A 98 -0.97 -22.86 11.29
C ARG A 98 -1.06 -24.09 12.21
N ASN A 99 -1.52 -23.91 13.45
CA ASN A 99 -1.56 -25.00 14.43
C ASN A 99 -2.85 -25.82 14.36
N ASN A 100 -3.99 -25.19 14.08
CA ASN A 100 -5.29 -25.84 14.27
C ASN A 100 -6.09 -25.98 12.97
N GLY A 101 -5.66 -25.37 11.85
CA GLY A 101 -6.43 -25.30 10.60
C GLY A 101 -7.82 -24.66 10.73
N ALA A 102 -8.14 -24.15 11.92
CA ALA A 102 -9.46 -23.71 12.30
C ALA A 102 -9.54 -22.20 12.13
N ASN A 103 -10.58 -21.77 11.41
CA ASN A 103 -10.94 -20.39 11.09
C ASN A 103 -9.97 -19.71 10.11
N LYS A 104 -10.32 -19.76 8.83
CA LYS A 104 -9.59 -19.10 7.72
C LYS A 104 -9.75 -17.59 7.67
N LYS A 105 -10.44 -17.00 8.66
CA LYS A 105 -10.72 -15.57 8.73
C LYS A 105 -9.84 -14.91 9.78
N TRP A 106 -9.32 -13.74 9.45
CA TRP A 106 -8.66 -12.87 10.41
C TRP A 106 -9.63 -12.49 11.53
N SER A 107 -9.15 -12.48 12.77
CA SER A 107 -9.88 -11.92 13.91
C SER A 107 -9.99 -10.38 13.81
N MET A 108 -9.10 -9.77 13.03
CA MET A 108 -9.12 -8.35 12.71
C MET A 108 -10.29 -8.04 11.77
N GLY A 109 -11.38 -7.48 12.32
CA GLY A 109 -12.41 -6.83 11.52
C GLY A 109 -11.88 -5.58 10.82
N LYS A 110 -12.70 -4.94 9.97
CA LYS A 110 -12.36 -3.65 9.31
C LYS A 110 -12.05 -2.58 10.37
N ARG A 111 -10.78 -2.42 10.76
CA ARG A 111 -10.38 -1.40 11.74
C ARG A 111 -10.45 -0.04 11.08
N LYS A 112 -11.25 0.87 11.64
CA LYS A 112 -11.26 2.29 11.25
C LYS A 112 -10.05 2.99 11.85
N CYS A 113 -8.86 2.67 11.36
CA CYS A 113 -7.66 3.40 11.74
C CYS A 113 -7.69 4.82 11.16
N GLY A 114 -8.04 5.81 11.99
CA GLY A 114 -7.71 7.24 11.83
C GLY A 114 -8.13 7.95 10.54
N ARG A 115 -9.24 8.71 10.62
CA ARG A 115 -9.87 9.66 9.68
C ARG A 115 -10.09 9.16 8.23
N LYS A 116 -11.37 9.03 7.86
CA LYS A 116 -11.82 9.18 6.47
C LYS A 116 -11.30 10.54 5.98
N LYS A 117 -10.30 10.56 5.11
CA LYS A 117 -10.12 11.67 4.17
C LYS A 117 -10.65 11.12 2.86
N GLU A 118 -11.64 11.80 2.31
CA GLU A 118 -12.19 11.52 0.99
C GLU A 118 -11.08 11.23 0.00
N GLU A 119 -11.30 10.25 -0.87
CA GLU A 119 -10.59 10.10 -2.13
C GLU A 119 -10.88 11.32 -3.01
N GLU A 120 -10.34 12.46 -2.62
CA GLU A 120 -10.30 13.63 -3.46
C GLU A 120 -9.26 13.32 -4.56
N GLN A 121 -9.79 13.14 -5.77
CA GLN A 121 -9.01 12.84 -6.96
C GLN A 121 -7.96 13.94 -7.16
N LEU A 122 -6.68 13.57 -7.04
CA LEU A 122 -5.59 14.55 -7.09
C LEU A 122 -5.51 15.19 -8.49
N PRO A 123 -5.39 16.51 -8.62
CA PRO A 123 -5.26 17.16 -9.90
C PRO A 123 -3.89 16.86 -10.52
N TYR A 124 -3.90 16.12 -11.63
CA TYR A 124 -2.70 15.74 -12.37
C TYR A 124 -1.79 16.93 -12.77
N ARG A 125 -2.39 18.12 -13.00
CA ARG A 125 -1.66 19.36 -13.37
C ARG A 125 -0.62 19.80 -12.33
N GLN A 126 -0.77 19.43 -11.06
CA GLN A 126 0.18 19.80 -10.01
C GLN A 126 1.51 19.04 -10.10
N ILE A 127 1.60 17.97 -10.90
CA ILE A 127 2.85 17.21 -11.12
C ILE A 127 3.79 17.97 -12.08
N HIS A 128 3.25 18.83 -12.94
CA HIS A 128 4.00 19.51 -14.02
C HIS A 128 4.53 20.90 -13.67
N ARG A 129 4.18 21.44 -12.49
CA ARG A 129 4.83 22.64 -11.93
C ARG A 129 6.15 22.30 -11.25
#